data_AF-A0A5A7UMZ7-F1
#
_entry.id   AF-A0A5A7UMZ7-F1
#
_cell.length_a   1.000
_cell.length_b   1.000
_cell.length_c   1.000
_cell.angle_alpha   90.00
_cell.angle_beta   90.00
_cell.angle_gamma   90.00
#
_symmetry.space_group_name_H-M   'P 1'
#
loop_
_entity.id
_entity.type
_entity.pdbx_description
1 polymer ?
#
loop_
_entity_poly.entity_id
_entity_poly.type
_entity_poly.pdbx_seq_one_letter_code
_entity_poly.pdbx_strand_id
1 'polypeptide(L)'
;MSLLNNKHQMLEFQSQPTSEGSQPLSKDKICEIVLGKRSGYLKSLGRGPKPKSQKTGRSSSSSYSQEMHSREITELRSSLECSQLKIEEQKSKLEEPK
;
A
#
# COMPACT_ATOMS: atom_id res chain seq x y z
N MET A 1 -6.53 4.51 -12.75
CA MET A 1 -7.08 5.18 -11.55
C MET A 1 -7.89 4.27 -10.63
N SER A 2 -8.39 3.09 -11.06
CA SER A 2 -9.34 2.32 -10.23
C SER A 2 -8.73 1.45 -9.12
N LEU A 3 -7.46 1.02 -9.22
CA LEU A 3 -6.90 0.06 -8.25
C LEU A 3 -6.49 0.70 -6.91
N LEU A 4 -6.05 1.96 -6.93
CA LEU A 4 -5.71 2.72 -5.71
C LEU A 4 -6.93 3.02 -4.85
N ASN A 5 -8.08 3.31 -5.48
CA ASN A 5 -9.34 3.56 -4.79
C ASN A 5 -9.81 2.32 -4.02
N ASN A 6 -9.64 1.13 -4.60
CA ASN A 6 -9.99 -0.13 -3.97
C ASN A 6 -9.11 -0.44 -2.75
N LYS A 7 -7.81 -0.13 -2.80
CA LYS A 7 -6.91 -0.35 -1.65
C LYS A 7 -7.30 0.49 -0.44
N HIS A 8 -7.68 1.76 -0.64
CA HIS A 8 -8.13 2.64 0.43
C HIS A 8 -9.40 2.08 1.08
N GLN A 9 -10.37 1.69 0.26
CA GLN A 9 -11.63 1.12 0.73
C GLN A 9 -11.45 -0.20 1.49
N MET A 10 -10.52 -1.07 1.06
CA MET A 10 -10.19 -2.30 1.80
C MET A 10 -9.60 -2.03 3.18
N LEU A 11 -8.78 -0.97 3.32
CA LEU A 11 -8.18 -0.58 4.60
C LEU A 11 -9.22 -0.02 5.57
N GLU A 12 -10.19 0.76 5.08
CA GLU A 12 -11.30 1.26 5.90
C GLU A 12 -12.16 0.14 6.48
N PHE A 13 -12.47 -0.91 5.70
CA PHE A 13 -13.21 -2.07 6.22
C PHE A 13 -12.40 -2.88 7.25
N GLN A 14 -11.07 -2.85 7.18
CA GLN A 14 -10.21 -3.55 8.13
C GLN A 14 -10.04 -2.76 9.44
N SER A 15 -10.13 -1.44 9.40
CA SER A 15 -9.99 -0.56 10.57
C SER A 15 -11.29 -0.32 11.34
N GLN A 16 -12.45 -0.71 10.78
CA GLN A 16 -13.72 -0.62 11.49
C GLN A 16 -13.73 -1.53 12.73
N PRO A 17 -13.93 -0.98 13.95
CA PRO A 17 -14.11 -1.78 15.14
C PRO A 17 -15.38 -2.61 15.01
N THR A 18 -15.27 -3.90 15.29
CA THR A 18 -16.42 -4.79 15.26
C THR A 18 -17.33 -4.46 16.44
N SER A 19 -18.63 -4.27 16.18
CA SER A 19 -19.61 -4.10 17.24
C SER A 19 -19.49 -5.26 18.23
N GLU A 20 -19.55 -4.96 19.53
CA GLU A 20 -19.46 -5.92 20.65
C GLU A 20 -20.32 -7.17 20.34
N GLY A 21 -19.66 -8.30 20.02
CA GLY A 21 -20.31 -9.58 19.73
C GLY A 21 -20.36 -10.01 18.25
N SER A 22 -19.83 -9.22 17.31
CA SER A 22 -19.72 -9.62 15.89
C SER A 22 -18.29 -10.05 15.52
N GLN A 23 -18.16 -11.10 14.71
CA GLN A 23 -16.85 -11.54 14.21
C GLN A 23 -16.34 -10.54 13.16
N PRO A 24 -15.06 -10.11 13.22
CA PRO A 24 -14.49 -9.22 12.23
C PRO A 24 -14.60 -9.83 10.83
N LEU A 25 -14.89 -8.99 9.83
CA LEU A 25 -14.97 -9.42 8.44
C LEU A 25 -13.63 -10.06 8.04
N SER A 26 -13.69 -11.28 7.50
CA SER A 26 -12.50 -11.93 6.98
C SER A 26 -11.95 -11.15 5.79
N LYS A 27 -10.63 -11.19 5.59
CA LYS A 27 -9.97 -10.54 4.45
C LYS A 27 -10.61 -10.93 3.11
N ASP A 28 -10.99 -12.21 2.96
CA ASP A 28 -11.66 -12.72 1.76
C ASP A 28 -13.02 -12.05 1.55
N LYS A 29 -13.77 -11.82 2.64
CA LYS A 29 -15.06 -11.15 2.57
C LYS A 29 -14.93 -9.68 2.20
N ILE A 30 -13.92 -9.00 2.74
CA ILE A 30 -13.59 -7.61 2.39
C ILE A 30 -13.20 -7.51 0.90
N CYS A 31 -12.39 -8.45 0.41
CA CYS A 31 -12.05 -8.54 -1.01
C CYS A 31 -13.29 -8.71 -1.90
N GLU A 32 -14.25 -9.57 -1.53
CA GLU A 32 -15.50 -9.72 -2.27
C GLU A 32 -16.33 -8.44 -2.31
N ILE A 33 -16.36 -7.67 -1.21
CA ILE A 33 -17.15 -6.44 -1.12
C ILE A 33 -16.52 -5.34 -1.98
N VAL A 34 -15.20 -5.16 -1.91
CA VAL A 34 -14.51 -4.06 -2.60
C VAL A 34 -14.22 -4.39 -4.07
N LEU A 35 -13.82 -5.63 -4.36
CA LEU A 35 -13.44 -6.05 -5.72
C LEU A 35 -14.58 -6.74 -6.47
N GLY A 36 -15.70 -7.00 -5.80
CA GLY A 36 -16.79 -7.82 -6.30
C GLY A 36 -16.51 -9.32 -6.19
N LYS A 37 -17.56 -10.13 -6.21
CA LYS A 37 -17.41 -11.58 -6.41
C LYS A 37 -16.91 -11.83 -7.83
N ARG A 38 -15.72 -12.39 -7.97
CA ARG A 38 -15.22 -12.80 -9.28
C ARG A 38 -16.04 -13.98 -9.78
N SER A 39 -17.12 -13.70 -10.51
CA SER A 39 -17.84 -14.72 -11.27
C SER A 39 -16.88 -15.31 -12.30
N GLY A 40 -16.58 -16.60 -12.15
CA GLY A 40 -16.10 -17.46 -13.22
C GLY A 40 -14.76 -17.05 -13.86
N TYR A 41 -13.65 -17.42 -13.23
CA TYR A 41 -12.69 -18.19 -14.01
C TYR A 41 -13.03 -19.66 -13.83
N LEU A 42 -14.18 -20.08 -14.35
CA LEU A 42 -14.27 -21.46 -14.77
C LEU A 42 -13.28 -21.55 -15.92
N LYS A 43 -12.12 -22.12 -15.63
CA LYS A 43 -11.18 -22.56 -16.62
C LYS A 43 -11.95 -23.56 -17.48
N SER A 44 -12.54 -23.09 -18.56
CA SER A 44 -13.07 -24.00 -19.57
C SER A 44 -11.91 -24.94 -19.85
N LEU A 45 -12.16 -26.23 -19.71
CA LEU A 45 -11.25 -27.29 -20.11
C LEU A 45 -11.19 -27.31 -21.65
N GLY A 46 -10.92 -26.15 -22.25
CA GLY A 46 -10.69 -26.01 -23.67
C GLY A 46 -9.47 -26.86 -23.99
N ARG A 47 -9.69 -27.93 -24.76
CA ARG A 47 -8.64 -28.65 -25.47
C ARG A 47 -8.08 -27.80 -26.63
N GLY A 48 -7.83 -26.52 -26.37
CA GLY A 48 -7.15 -25.61 -27.28
C GLY A 48 -5.63 -25.69 -27.05
N PRO A 49 -4.80 -25.35 -28.06
CA PRO A 49 -3.36 -25.32 -27.89
C PRO A 49 -2.99 -24.47 -26.67
N LYS A 50 -2.18 -25.01 -25.76
CA LYS A 50 -1.68 -24.29 -24.58
C LYS A 50 -1.07 -22.97 -25.07
N PRO A 51 -1.60 -21.80 -24.66
CA PRO A 51 -0.99 -20.54 -25.04
C PRO A 51 0.46 -20.58 -24.57
N LYS A 52 1.40 -20.27 -25.48
CA LYS A 52 2.82 -20.16 -25.12
C LYS A 52 2.89 -19.24 -23.92
N SER A 53 3.58 -19.66 -22.86
CA SER A 53 3.75 -18.88 -21.66
C SER A 53 4.47 -17.59 -22.04
N GLN A 54 3.69 -16.56 -22.38
CA GLN A 54 4.19 -15.23 -22.60
C GLN A 54 4.74 -14.80 -21.24
N LYS A 55 6.07 -14.69 -21.18
CA LYS A 55 6.79 -14.18 -20.02
C LYS A 55 6.11 -12.88 -19.65
N THR A 56 5.33 -12.92 -18.57
CA THR A 56 4.46 -11.82 -18.20
C THR A 56 5.38 -10.66 -17.92
N GLY A 57 5.40 -9.69 -18.84
CA GLY A 57 6.15 -8.46 -18.69
C GLY A 57 5.74 -7.85 -17.36
N ARG A 58 6.74 -7.50 -16.56
CA ARG A 58 6.65 -6.95 -15.21
C ARG A 58 5.40 -6.05 -15.09
N SER A 59 4.48 -6.43 -14.20
CA SER A 59 3.26 -5.69 -13.94
C SER A 59 3.57 -4.22 -13.63
N SER A 60 3.05 -3.31 -14.43
CA SER A 60 3.25 -1.86 -14.31
C SER A 60 2.82 -1.30 -12.93
N SER A 61 1.99 -2.05 -12.18
CA SER A 61 1.59 -1.73 -10.80
C SER A 61 2.75 -1.72 -9.80
N SER A 62 3.80 -2.51 -10.05
CA SER A 62 5.01 -2.55 -9.21
C SER A 62 5.80 -1.25 -9.31
N SER A 63 5.87 -0.64 -10.50
CA SER A 63 6.72 0.53 -10.74
C SER A 63 6.19 1.77 -10.03
N TYR A 64 4.87 2.03 -10.11
CA TYR A 64 4.25 3.20 -9.48
C TYR A 64 4.35 3.16 -7.95
N SER A 65 4.04 2.00 -7.35
CA SER A 65 4.10 1.84 -5.89
C SER A 65 5.53 2.01 -5.37
N GLN A 66 6.52 1.48 -6.09
CA GLN A 66 7.93 1.60 -5.75
C GLN A 66 8.43 3.05 -5.87
N GLU A 67 7.98 3.78 -6.89
CA GLU A 67 8.32 5.18 -7.07
C GLU A 67 7.73 6.07 -5.96
N MET A 68 6.45 5.89 -5.63
CA MET A 68 5.80 6.66 -4.55
C MET A 68 6.47 6.43 -3.19
N HIS A 69 6.78 5.17 -2.87
CA HIS A 69 7.50 4.82 -1.65
C HIS A 69 8.92 5.41 -1.62
N SER A 70 9.60 5.45 -2.77
CA SER A 70 10.94 6.05 -2.88
C SER A 70 10.90 7.57 -2.64
N ARG A 71 9.84 8.24 -3.12
CA ARG A 71 9.61 9.68 -2.87
C ARG A 71 9.36 9.96 -1.39
N GLU A 72 8.48 9.18 -0.75
CA GLU A 72 8.13 9.33 0.66
C GLU A 72 9.35 9.11 1.58
N ILE A 73 10.17 8.09 1.31
CA ILE A 73 11.44 7.88 2.04
C ILE A 73 12.37 9.09 1.91
N THR A 74 12.46 9.66 0.71
CA THR A 74 13.35 10.80 0.46
C THR A 74 12.88 12.03 1.23
N GLU A 75 11.58 12.30 1.24
CA GLU A 75 10.99 13.42 1.96
C GLU A 75 11.16 13.31 3.48
N LEU A 76 10.92 12.11 4.03
CA LEU A 76 11.14 11.83 5.45
C LEU A 76 12.61 12.01 5.85
N ARG A 77 13.55 11.58 5.00
CA ARG A 77 14.99 11.77 5.24
C ARG A 77 15.37 13.25 5.28
N SER A 78 14.91 14.04 4.32
CA SER A 78 15.17 15.49 4.29
C SER A 78 14.57 16.21 5.51
N SER A 79 13.38 15.80 5.95
CA SER A 79 12.74 16.36 7.15
C SER A 79 13.55 16.07 8.41
N LEU A 80 14.02 14.82 8.57
CA LEU A 80 14.85 14.41 9.69
C LEU A 80 16.16 15.21 9.75
N GLU A 81 16.83 15.39 8.62
CA GLU A 81 18.07 16.17 8.53
C GLU A 81 17.84 17.65 8.91
N CYS A 82 16.76 18.26 8.42
CA CYS A 82 16.38 19.62 8.80
C CYS A 82 16.13 19.76 10.31
N SER A 83 15.45 18.78 10.93
CA SER A 83 15.24 18.75 12.37
C SER A 83 16.53 18.58 13.16
N GLN A 84 17.47 17.75 12.69
CA GLN A 84 18.77 17.57 13.34
C GLN A 84 19.59 18.87 13.34
N LEU A 85 19.64 19.59 12.21
CA LEU A 85 20.33 20.88 12.13
C LEU A 85 19.74 21.91 13.10
N LYS A 86 18.41 21.97 13.21
CA LYS A 86 17.74 22.85 14.16
C LYS A 86 18.09 22.52 15.62
N ILE A 87 18.20 21.23 15.94
CA ILE A 87 18.60 20.78 17.28
C ILE A 87 20.06 21.18 17.56
N GLU A 88 20.96 20.99 16.61
CA GLU A 88 22.37 21.39 16.74
C GLU A 88 22.53 22.90 16.94
N GLU A 89 21.78 23.70 16.17
CA GLU A 89 21.75 25.17 16.30
C GLU A 89 21.21 25.62 17.67
N GLN A 90 20.16 24.97 18.17
CA GLN A 90 19.63 25.27 19.50
C GLN A 90 20.61 24.86 20.60
N LYS A 91 21.35 23.76 20.41
CA LYS A 91 22.36 23.28 21.34
C LYS A 91 23.57 24.22 21.43
N SER A 92 24.03 24.77 20.30
CA SER A 92 25.15 25.73 20.30
C SER A 92 24.80 27.08 20.95
N LYS A 93 23.52 27.46 20.96
CA LYS A 93 23.03 28.65 21.69
C LYS A 93 22.91 28.45 23.20
N LEU A 94 23.00 27.21 23.69
CA LEU A 94 22.89 26.88 25.12
C LEU A 94 24.26 26.66 25.79
N GLU A 95 25.34 26.54 25.01
CA GLU A 95 26.73 26.46 25.50
C GLU A 95 27.45 27.82 25.45
N GLU A 96 26.84 28.90 25.94
CA GLU A 96 27.63 30.03 26.44
C GLU A 96 28.01 29.77 27.91
N PRO A 97 29.27 29.38 28.21
CA PRO A 97 29.75 29.31 29.58
C PRO A 97 29.86 30.72 30.15
N LYS A 98 29.18 30.94 31.27
CA LYS A 98 29.24 32.15 32.10
C LYS A 98 30.43 32.11 33.05
#